data_AF-A0A2C9LYM7-F1
#
_entry.id   AF-A0A2C9LYM7-F1
#
_cell.length_a   1.000
_cell.length_b   1.000
_cell.length_c   1.000
_cell.angle_alpha   90.00
_cell.angle_beta   90.00
_cell.angle_gamma   90.00
#
_symmetry.space_group_name_H-M   'P 1'
#
loop_
_entity.id
_entity.type
_entity.pdbx_description
1 polymer ?
#
loop_
_entity_poly.entity_id
_entity_poly.type
_entity_poly.pdbx_seq_one_letter_code
_entity_poly.pdbx_strand_id
1 'polypeptide(L)'
;SSIPLYACSSYNSLQVYIKFVETNTNWSGVLRFGFTSINPATIRGCDLPRYACPDLTNKPGNWAKALGERYTTSNILLHFSVNRSGDVYYGVNGEEKGLFFSGVSTNQPLWAMLDIYGNTVGVEFSHANAGMYSLAFSSFHSKIIH
;
A
#
# COMPACT_ATOMS: atom_id res chain seq x y z
N SER A 1 -5.20 15.64 1.29
CA SER A 1 -4.65 14.28 1.33
C SER A 1 -5.70 13.37 0.72
N SER A 2 -5.35 12.66 -0.34
CA SER A 2 -6.25 11.71 -1.00
C SER A 2 -5.63 10.33 -0.81
N ILE A 3 -6.46 9.32 -0.50
CA ILE A 3 -6.02 7.95 -0.24
C ILE A 3 -5.96 7.21 -1.57
N PRO A 4 -4.79 6.97 -2.17
CA PRO A 4 -4.75 6.21 -3.40
C PRO A 4 -5.05 4.72 -3.15
N LEU A 5 -5.95 4.17 -3.97
CA LEU A 5 -6.32 2.77 -3.96
C LEU A 5 -5.89 2.13 -5.29
N TYR A 6 -5.25 0.97 -5.19
CA TYR A 6 -4.61 0.32 -6.33
C TYR A 6 -5.16 -1.08 -6.53
N ALA A 7 -5.54 -1.36 -7.77
CA ALA A 7 -6.14 -2.62 -8.09
C ALA A 7 -5.09 -3.69 -8.43
N CYS A 8 -5.08 -4.85 -7.76
CA CYS A 8 -4.33 -6.02 -8.22
C CYS A 8 -5.05 -7.32 -7.80
N SER A 9 -5.47 -8.10 -8.80
CA SER A 9 -6.12 -9.41 -8.61
C SER A 9 -5.11 -10.51 -8.94
N SER A 10 -4.62 -11.25 -7.94
CA SER A 10 -3.83 -12.46 -8.17
C SER A 10 -4.32 -13.61 -7.31
N TYR A 11 -4.46 -14.79 -7.92
CA TYR A 11 -5.07 -16.00 -7.33
C TYR A 11 -4.17 -16.74 -6.32
N ASN A 12 -2.91 -16.35 -6.12
CA ASN A 12 -1.98 -17.12 -5.28
C ASN A 12 -1.22 -16.33 -4.20
N SER A 13 -1.01 -15.02 -4.38
CA SER A 13 -0.52 -14.08 -3.36
C SER A 13 -0.51 -12.69 -4.00
N LEU A 14 -0.99 -11.68 -3.26
CA LEU A 14 -0.91 -10.29 -3.70
C LEU A 14 0.37 -9.68 -3.12
N GLN A 15 1.38 -9.45 -3.95
CA GLN A 15 2.65 -8.81 -3.59
C GLN A 15 2.74 -7.44 -4.27
N VAL A 16 3.11 -6.42 -3.49
CA VAL A 16 3.17 -5.03 -3.93
C VAL A 16 4.55 -4.48 -3.61
N TYR A 17 5.15 -3.72 -4.54
CA TYR A 17 6.42 -3.03 -4.34
C TYR A 17 6.25 -1.53 -4.61
N ILE A 18 6.80 -0.72 -3.72
CA ILE A 18 6.61 0.73 -3.71
C ILE A 18 7.92 1.41 -3.36
N LYS A 19 8.43 2.22 -4.27
CA LYS A 19 9.59 3.04 -4.07
C LYS A 19 9.17 4.42 -3.57
N PHE A 20 9.84 4.92 -2.54
CA PHE A 20 9.63 6.27 -2.03
C PHE A 20 10.53 7.22 -2.83
N VAL A 21 9.91 8.05 -3.67
CA VAL A 21 10.60 8.91 -4.64
C VAL A 21 10.95 10.25 -4.01
N GLU A 22 10.02 10.79 -3.22
CA GLU A 22 10.18 12.09 -2.58
C GLU A 22 9.72 12.01 -1.13
N THR A 23 10.56 12.53 -0.22
CA THR A 23 10.20 12.67 1.19
C THR A 23 10.45 14.08 1.69
N ASN A 24 9.54 14.61 2.48
CA ASN A 24 9.65 15.92 3.10
C ASN A 24 9.73 15.79 4.63
N THR A 25 10.90 16.11 5.17
CA THR A 25 11.21 16.01 6.61
C THR A 25 10.56 17.12 7.45
N ASN A 26 9.94 18.13 6.83
CA ASN A 26 9.25 19.22 7.54
C ASN A 26 7.83 18.86 7.96
N TRP A 27 7.32 17.71 7.52
CA TRP A 27 6.05 17.17 7.98
C TRP A 27 6.28 16.15 9.09
N SER A 28 5.23 15.81 9.81
CA SER A 28 5.22 14.66 10.71
C SER A 28 4.16 13.69 10.22
N GLY A 29 4.51 12.41 10.17
CA GLY A 29 3.62 11.35 9.73
C GLY A 29 4.32 10.31 8.88
N VAL A 30 3.74 9.12 8.90
CA VAL A 30 4.26 7.92 8.23
C VAL A 30 3.28 7.43 7.20
N LEU A 31 3.80 6.80 6.13
CA LEU A 31 2.98 6.05 5.19
C LEU A 31 2.16 5.00 5.94
N ARG A 32 0.87 4.90 5.64
CA ARG A 32 0.07 3.72 6.02
C ARG A 32 -0.23 2.91 4.79
N PHE A 33 -0.17 1.59 4.94
CA PHE A 33 -0.44 0.68 3.84
C PHE A 33 -1.15 -0.58 4.32
N GLY A 34 -1.78 -1.27 3.39
CA GLY A 34 -2.43 -2.54 3.60
C GLY A 34 -3.33 -2.92 2.44
N PHE A 35 -4.50 -3.47 2.74
CA PHE A 35 -5.42 -4.03 1.75
C PHE A 35 -6.85 -3.56 1.98
N THR A 36 -7.64 -3.56 0.91
CA THR A 36 -9.10 -3.38 0.95
C THR A 36 -9.77 -4.45 0.09
N SER A 37 -10.95 -4.89 0.49
CA SER A 37 -11.87 -5.71 -0.32
C SER A 37 -12.94 -4.86 -0.99
N ILE A 38 -12.75 -3.54 -1.07
CA ILE A 38 -13.63 -2.64 -1.82
C ILE A 38 -13.01 -2.35 -3.18
N ASN A 39 -13.76 -2.61 -4.25
CA ASN A 39 -13.29 -2.38 -5.60
C ASN A 39 -13.00 -0.87 -5.82
N PRO A 40 -11.76 -0.47 -6.14
CA PRO A 40 -11.44 0.94 -6.37
C PRO A 40 -12.18 1.53 -7.57
N ALA A 41 -12.64 0.71 -8.51
CA ALA A 41 -13.49 1.16 -9.62
C ALA A 41 -14.86 1.68 -9.14
N THR A 42 -15.39 1.11 -8.04
CA THR A 42 -16.70 1.50 -7.49
C THR A 42 -16.63 2.69 -6.54
N ILE A 43 -15.42 3.09 -6.11
CA ILE A 43 -15.22 4.24 -5.23
C ILE A 43 -15.14 5.52 -6.09
N ARG A 44 -15.99 6.49 -5.76
CA ARG A 44 -15.90 7.86 -6.30
C ARG A 44 -15.03 8.70 -5.38
N GLY A 45 -14.37 9.74 -5.90
CA GLY A 45 -13.46 10.56 -5.09
C GLY A 45 -14.09 11.28 -3.91
N CYS A 46 -15.38 11.62 -4.02
CA CYS A 46 -16.15 12.15 -2.90
C CYS A 46 -16.40 11.14 -1.77
N ASP A 47 -16.25 9.84 -2.02
CA ASP A 47 -16.58 8.78 -1.06
C ASP A 47 -15.36 8.36 -0.21
N LEU A 48 -14.15 8.86 -0.54
CA LEU A 48 -12.94 8.59 0.24
C LEU A 48 -12.86 9.51 1.46
N PRO A 49 -12.59 8.95 2.67
CA PRO A 49 -12.34 9.76 3.85
C PRO A 49 -11.00 10.51 3.71
N ARG A 50 -10.82 11.55 4.54
CA ARG A 50 -9.60 12.37 4.55
C ARG A 50 -8.36 11.58 5.02
N TYR A 51 -8.56 10.52 5.80
CA TYR A 51 -7.51 9.69 6.39
C TYR A 51 -7.85 8.20 6.28
N ALA A 52 -6.85 7.32 6.06
CA ALA A 52 -7.12 5.88 6.03
C ALA A 52 -7.29 5.30 7.44
N CYS A 53 -6.59 5.84 8.43
CA CYS A 53 -6.74 5.47 9.83
C CYS A 53 -7.14 6.71 10.65
N PRO A 54 -8.21 6.64 11.47
CA PRO A 54 -9.06 5.46 11.72
C PRO A 54 -10.21 5.28 10.71
N ASP A 55 -10.50 6.27 9.87
CA ASP A 55 -11.79 6.38 9.18
C ASP A 55 -12.08 5.27 8.17
N LEU A 56 -11.07 4.82 7.42
CA LEU A 56 -11.21 3.74 6.45
C LEU A 56 -11.07 2.38 7.13
N THR A 57 -10.12 2.22 8.05
CA THR A 57 -9.92 0.97 8.82
C THR A 57 -11.07 0.61 9.75
N ASN A 58 -11.90 1.56 10.16
CA ASN A 58 -13.13 1.30 10.93
C ASN A 58 -14.28 0.77 10.05
N LYS A 59 -14.16 0.88 8.72
CA LYS A 59 -15.16 0.35 7.79
C LYS A 59 -14.81 -1.11 7.44
N PRO A 60 -15.79 -2.03 7.46
CA PRO A 60 -15.57 -3.42 7.04
C PRO A 60 -14.90 -3.50 5.67
N GLY A 61 -13.97 -4.45 5.51
CA GLY A 61 -13.26 -4.66 4.25
C GLY A 61 -12.06 -3.75 4.03
N ASN A 62 -11.54 -3.06 5.06
CA ASN A 62 -10.33 -2.24 4.94
C ASN A 62 -9.37 -2.55 6.08
N TRP A 63 -8.10 -2.78 5.74
CA TRP A 63 -7.05 -3.12 6.69
C TRP A 63 -5.79 -2.36 6.34
N ALA A 64 -5.31 -1.51 7.25
CA ALA A 64 -4.03 -0.82 7.09
C ALA A 64 -3.39 -0.51 8.43
N LYS A 65 -2.07 -0.35 8.40
CA LYS A 65 -1.28 0.02 9.57
C LYS A 65 -0.17 0.98 9.15
N ALA A 66 0.25 1.82 10.09
CA ALA A 66 1.34 2.77 9.90
C ALA A 66 2.69 2.03 9.78
N LEU A 67 3.49 2.41 8.78
CA LEU A 67 4.90 2.04 8.69
C LEU A 67 5.65 2.71 9.84
N GLY A 68 6.62 2.00 10.44
CA GLY A 68 7.44 2.61 11.50
C GLY A 68 8.28 3.78 10.97
N GLU A 69 8.40 4.86 11.74
CA GLU A 69 9.13 6.09 11.39
C GLU A 69 10.59 5.83 10.95
N ARG A 70 11.24 4.81 11.50
CA ARG A 70 12.59 4.39 11.10
C ARG A 70 12.74 4.03 9.62
N TYR A 71 11.64 3.82 8.91
CA TYR A 71 11.61 3.46 7.49
C TYR A 71 11.07 4.59 6.60
N THR A 72 10.85 5.81 7.11
CA THR A 72 10.32 6.92 6.31
C THR A 72 11.40 7.81 5.71
N THR A 73 12.52 7.23 5.30
CA THR A 73 13.61 7.92 4.59
C THR A 73 13.39 7.87 3.08
N SER A 74 13.88 8.87 2.33
CA SER A 74 13.89 8.84 0.86
C SER A 74 14.60 7.59 0.33
N ASN A 75 14.19 7.14 -0.85
CA ASN A 75 14.85 6.08 -1.62
C ASN A 75 14.75 4.67 -1.02
N ILE A 76 13.75 4.42 -0.16
CA ILE A 76 13.42 3.06 0.29
C ILE A 76 12.50 2.36 -0.72
N LEU A 77 12.68 1.05 -0.86
CA LEU A 77 11.78 0.15 -1.57
C LEU A 77 11.00 -0.68 -0.55
N LEU A 78 9.76 -0.29 -0.28
CA LEU A 78 8.83 -1.07 0.54
C LEU A 78 8.23 -2.19 -0.32
N HIS A 79 8.14 -3.38 0.24
CA HIS A 79 7.32 -4.45 -0.33
C HIS A 79 6.44 -5.09 0.72
N PHE A 80 5.24 -5.51 0.33
CA PHE A 80 4.32 -6.18 1.24
C PHE A 80 3.40 -7.14 0.51
N SER A 81 2.94 -8.15 1.23
CA SER A 81 2.02 -9.15 0.71
C SER A 81 1.10 -9.71 1.77
N VAL A 82 0.04 -10.36 1.31
CA VAL A 82 -0.90 -11.11 2.15
C VAL A 82 -0.90 -12.58 1.75
N ASN A 83 -0.82 -13.46 2.74
CA ASN A 83 -0.92 -14.92 2.53
C ASN A 83 -2.40 -15.37 2.58
N ARG A 84 -2.67 -16.65 2.30
CA ARG A 84 -4.03 -17.22 2.35
C ARG A 84 -4.68 -17.17 3.74
N SER A 85 -3.89 -17.19 4.80
CA SER A 85 -4.36 -17.10 6.20
C SER A 85 -4.79 -15.68 6.60
N GLY A 86 -4.56 -14.69 5.75
CA GLY A 86 -4.87 -13.29 6.06
C GLY A 86 -3.77 -12.58 6.85
N ASP A 87 -2.56 -13.15 6.87
CA ASP A 87 -1.39 -12.52 7.46
C ASP A 87 -0.69 -11.65 6.42
N VAL A 88 -0.41 -10.41 6.81
CA VAL A 88 0.31 -9.44 6.00
C VAL A 88 1.76 -9.41 6.42
N TYR A 89 2.66 -9.60 5.45
CA TYR A 89 4.10 -9.49 5.63
C TYR A 89 4.63 -8.27 4.89
N TYR A 90 5.74 -7.72 5.36
CA TYR A 90 6.42 -6.63 4.68
C TYR A 90 7.93 -6.74 4.79
N GLY A 91 8.61 -6.07 3.87
CA GLY A 91 10.04 -5.87 3.89
C GLY A 91 10.42 -4.52 3.31
N VAL A 92 11.68 -4.15 3.51
CA VAL A 92 12.22 -2.86 3.08
C VAL A 92 13.60 -3.12 2.47
N ASN A 93 13.84 -2.57 1.28
CA ASN A 93 15.11 -2.70 0.55
C ASN A 93 15.55 -4.16 0.34
N GLY A 94 14.59 -5.06 0.08
CA GLY A 94 14.84 -6.50 -0.10
C GLY A 94 15.01 -7.28 1.21
N GLU A 95 15.02 -6.62 2.37
CA GLU A 95 15.06 -7.29 3.67
C GLU A 95 13.64 -7.55 4.19
N GLU A 96 13.30 -8.82 4.40
CA GLU A 96 12.05 -9.22 5.04
C GLU A 96 12.01 -8.75 6.50
N LYS A 97 11.01 -7.95 6.87
CA LYS A 97 10.78 -7.52 8.25
C LYS A 97 9.81 -8.42 9.00
N GLY A 98 9.09 -9.28 8.28
CA GLY A 98 8.20 -10.29 8.84
C GLY A 98 6.75 -9.84 8.94
N LEU A 99 6.02 -10.44 9.89
CA LEU A 99 4.58 -10.22 10.08
C LEU A 99 4.29 -8.76 10.47
N PHE A 100 3.43 -8.10 9.70
CA PHE A 100 3.01 -6.72 9.92
C PHE A 100 1.71 -6.63 10.74
N PHE A 101 0.68 -7.34 10.29
CA PHE A 101 -0.59 -7.55 10.97
C PHE A 101 -1.34 -8.74 10.36
N SER A 102 -2.33 -9.25 11.08
CA SER A 102 -3.18 -10.37 10.65
C SER A 102 -4.66 -9.96 10.62
N GLY A 103 -5.52 -10.83 10.11
CA GLY A 103 -6.97 -10.64 10.12
C GLY A 103 -7.54 -10.04 8.83
N VAL A 104 -6.77 -10.05 7.74
CA VAL A 104 -7.28 -9.71 6.41
C VAL A 104 -8.18 -10.83 5.91
N SER A 105 -9.40 -10.51 5.49
CA SER A 105 -10.27 -11.50 4.87
C SER A 105 -9.85 -11.75 3.43
N THR A 106 -9.45 -12.98 3.10
CA THR A 106 -9.00 -13.41 1.77
C THR A 106 -10.08 -14.09 0.95
N ASN A 107 -11.34 -14.04 1.41
CA ASN A 107 -12.49 -14.67 0.76
C ASN A 107 -13.03 -13.88 -0.45
N GLN A 108 -12.50 -12.69 -0.69
CA GLN A 108 -12.89 -11.78 -1.75
C GLN A 108 -11.63 -11.25 -2.44
N PRO A 109 -11.73 -10.71 -3.68
CA PRO A 109 -10.64 -9.98 -4.28
C PRO A 109 -10.13 -8.87 -3.36
N LEU A 110 -8.81 -8.73 -3.28
CA LEU A 110 -8.14 -7.71 -2.47
C LEU A 110 -7.46 -6.70 -3.38
N TRP A 111 -7.35 -5.47 -2.89
CA TRP A 111 -6.72 -4.35 -3.56
C TRP A 111 -5.74 -3.69 -2.60
N ALA A 112 -4.62 -3.21 -3.10
CA ALA A 112 -3.60 -2.55 -2.29
C ALA A 112 -4.09 -1.14 -1.94
N MET A 113 -3.92 -0.76 -0.68
CA MET A 113 -4.36 0.52 -0.13
C MET A 113 -3.18 1.26 0.46
N LEU A 114 -3.01 2.52 0.07
CA LEU A 114 -1.95 3.40 0.56
C LEU A 114 -2.53 4.73 1.01
N ASP A 115 -2.12 5.19 2.17
CA ASP A 115 -2.39 6.54 2.67
C ASP A 115 -1.08 7.31 2.60
N ILE A 116 -0.88 8.04 1.49
CA ILE A 116 0.30 8.88 1.30
C ILE A 116 0.07 10.15 2.11
N TYR A 117 0.64 10.17 3.30
CA TYR A 117 0.53 11.26 4.26
C TYR A 117 1.87 11.53 4.94
N GLY A 118 2.06 12.77 5.39
CA GLY A 118 3.22 13.18 6.17
C GLY A 118 4.49 13.26 5.33
N ASN A 119 5.50 12.50 5.72
CA ASN A 119 6.85 12.63 5.16
C ASN A 119 6.97 12.07 3.75
N THR A 120 6.01 11.27 3.29
CA THR A 120 6.03 10.69 1.95
C THR A 120 5.28 11.60 0.99
N VAL A 121 6.00 12.19 0.03
CA VAL A 121 5.44 13.15 -0.94
C VAL A 121 5.18 12.49 -2.29
N GLY A 122 5.99 11.50 -2.66
CA GLY A 122 5.84 10.77 -3.92
C GLY A 122 6.23 9.31 -3.78
N VAL A 123 5.44 8.43 -4.41
CA VAL A 123 5.73 6.99 -4.50
C VAL A 123 5.62 6.50 -5.93
N GLU A 124 6.45 5.52 -6.27
CA GLU A 124 6.46 4.82 -7.56
C GLU A 124 6.18 3.34 -7.34
N PHE A 125 5.30 2.76 -8.17
CA PHE A 125 5.11 1.32 -8.17
C PHE A 125 6.29 0.64 -8.84
N SER A 126 6.68 -0.49 -8.25
CA SER A 126 7.85 -1.24 -8.64
C SER A 126 7.49 -2.73 -8.78
N HIS A 127 8.45 -3.54 -9.22
CA HIS A 127 8.35 -5.00 -9.28
C HIS A 127 9.46 -5.62 -8.44
N ALA A 128 9.31 -6.91 -8.11
CA ALA A 128 10.31 -7.69 -7.36
C ALA A 128 11.74 -7.58 -7.92
N ASN A 129 11.85 -7.37 -9.24
CA ASN A 129 13.12 -7.33 -9.98
C ASN A 129 13.67 -5.91 -10.22
N ALA A 130 13.02 -4.86 -9.70
CA ALA A 130 13.46 -3.48 -9.92
C ALA A 130 14.76 -3.09 -9.20
N GLY A 131 15.32 -3.99 -8.38
CA GLY A 131 16.72 -3.90 -7.95
C GLY A 131 17.73 -4.21 -9.05
N MET A 132 17.32 -4.80 -10.19
CA MET A 132 18.26 -5.18 -11.26
C MET A 132 17.93 -4.68 -12.66
N TYR A 133 16.68 -4.61 -13.13
CA TYR A 133 16.40 -4.06 -14.48
C TYR A 133 15.01 -3.43 -14.58
N SER A 134 14.97 -2.18 -15.05
CA SER A 134 13.78 -1.45 -15.46
C SER A 134 13.27 -2.01 -16.79
N LEU A 135 12.15 -2.74 -16.82
CA LEU A 135 11.33 -2.90 -18.04
C LEU A 135 9.87 -3.28 -17.72
N ALA A 136 8.97 -2.47 -18.26
CA ALA A 136 7.59 -2.65 -18.74
C ALA A 136 6.53 -3.46 -17.94
N PHE A 137 5.56 -2.67 -17.44
CA PHE A 137 4.12 -2.89 -17.23
C PHE A 137 3.46 -4.23 -17.57
N SER A 138 2.72 -4.75 -16.60
CA SER A 138 1.40 -5.36 -16.82
C SER A 138 0.35 -4.56 -16.02
N SER A 139 -0.83 -4.39 -16.61
CA SER A 139 -1.85 -3.40 -16.27
C SER A 139 -2.20 -3.30 -14.77
N PHE A 140 -1.55 -2.39 -14.04
CA PHE A 140 -2.12 -1.77 -12.86
C PHE A 140 -3.08 -0.68 -13.35
N HIS A 141 -4.38 -0.90 -13.22
CA HIS A 141 -5.33 0.21 -13.30
C HIS A 141 -5.14 1.06 -12.04
N SER A 142 -4.20 2.00 -12.08
CA SER A 142 -4.06 3.02 -11.07
C SER A 142 -5.24 3.99 -11.22
N LYS A 143 -6.12 4.02 -10.23
CA LYS A 143 -7.07 5.12 -10.08
C LYS A 143 -6.52 5.97 -8.94
N ILE A 144 -5.70 6.96 -9.29
CA ILE A 144 -5.36 8.02 -8.34
C ILE A 144 -6.65 8.83 -8.19
N ILE A 145 -7.35 8.56 -7.10
CA ILE A 145 -8.55 9.31 -6.77
C ILE A 145 -8.06 10.60 -6.10
N HIS A 146 -8.02 11.70 -6.86
CA HIS A 146 -7.71 13.04 -6.35
C HIS A 146 -8.85 13.59 -5.51
#